data_AF-A0A7J8RJS0-F1
#
_entry.id   AF-A0A7J8RJS0-F1
#
_cell.length_a   1.000
_cell.length_b   1.000
_cell.length_c   1.000
_cell.angle_alpha   90.00
_cell.angle_beta   90.00
_cell.angle_gamma   90.00
#
_symmetry.space_group_name_H-M   'P 1'
#
loop_
_entity.id
_entity.type
_entity.pdbx_description
1 polymer ?
#
loop_
_entity_poly.entity_id
_entity_poly.type
_entity_poly.pdbx_seq_one_letter_code
_entity_poly.pdbx_strand_id
1 'polypeptide(L)'
;MPYLQDGRPIDMVFNLLGVPSRMNVEQLLECLLGLAGSLLNRYYRIAPFDERYEQEASRKLVFSGLYQANKHTANPWVFEPKYPGKSRIFYGRTRSPFEQLVIIGKPYILKLIHQVDDKIHGCSSGHYALVTQQPLRRRSKQGGQRVGEMEVWALEGFGVAHIFQEMLTYKSHHIRAHQ
;
A
#
# COMPACT_ATOMS: atom_id res chain seq x y z
N MET A 1 6.69 -16.14 -5.19
CA MET A 1 7.25 -14.77 -5.30
C MET A 1 8.39 -14.77 -6.29
N PRO A 2 8.74 -13.63 -6.91
CA PRO A 2 10.00 -13.50 -7.64
C PRO A 2 11.19 -13.79 -6.71
N TYR A 3 12.31 -14.21 -7.29
CA TYR A 3 13.52 -14.52 -6.53
C TYR A 3 14.75 -13.90 -7.19
N LEU A 4 15.77 -13.67 -6.35
CA LEU A 4 17.08 -13.13 -6.72
C LEU A 4 17.94 -14.20 -7.37
N GLN A 5 19.06 -13.78 -7.97
CA GLN A 5 19.99 -14.70 -8.62
C GLN A 5 20.62 -15.72 -7.63
N ASP A 6 20.73 -15.33 -6.36
CA ASP A 6 21.18 -16.21 -5.27
C ASP A 6 20.10 -17.25 -4.83
N GLY A 7 18.93 -17.28 -5.48
CA GLY A 7 17.82 -18.16 -5.12
C GLY A 7 16.92 -17.65 -3.98
N ARG A 8 17.30 -16.56 -3.30
CA ARG A 8 16.49 -15.95 -2.23
C ARG A 8 15.19 -15.35 -2.77
N PRO A 9 14.00 -15.71 -2.24
CA PRO A 9 12.74 -15.10 -2.63
C PRO A 9 12.62 -13.67 -2.09
N ILE A 10 11.79 -12.85 -2.75
CA ILE A 10 11.45 -11.50 -2.30
C ILE A 10 10.27 -11.56 -1.31
N ASP A 11 10.33 -10.74 -0.26
CA ASP A 11 9.29 -10.65 0.79
C ASP A 11 8.10 -9.78 0.38
N MET A 12 8.36 -8.62 -0.24
CA MET A 12 7.34 -7.62 -0.61
C MET A 12 7.56 -7.06 -2.01
N VAL A 13 6.48 -6.83 -2.75
CA VAL A 13 6.52 -6.23 -4.08
C VAL A 13 5.71 -4.93 -4.07
N PHE A 14 6.37 -3.82 -4.37
CA PHE A 14 5.74 -2.50 -4.45
C PHE A 14 5.42 -2.13 -5.89
N ASN A 15 4.25 -1.52 -6.09
CA ASN A 15 3.88 -0.92 -7.35
C ASN A 15 4.58 0.44 -7.53
N LEU A 16 5.32 0.61 -8.62
CA LEU A 16 6.09 1.83 -8.89
C LEU A 16 5.20 3.03 -9.24
N LEU A 17 3.97 2.81 -9.72
CA LEU A 17 3.09 3.89 -10.18
C LEU A 17 2.78 4.95 -9.09
N GLY A 18 2.85 4.57 -7.80
CA GLY A 18 2.60 5.51 -6.70
C GLY A 18 3.73 6.50 -6.44
N VAL A 19 4.96 6.20 -6.85
CA VAL A 19 6.14 7.02 -6.52
C VAL A 19 6.16 8.32 -7.33
N PRO A 20 6.00 8.33 -8.67
CA PRO A 20 5.97 9.57 -9.45
C PRO A 20 4.81 10.49 -9.05
N SER A 21 3.62 9.93 -8.81
CA SER A 21 2.43 10.71 -8.46
C SER A 21 2.53 11.42 -7.11
N ARG A 22 3.33 10.87 -6.17
CA ARG A 22 3.48 11.40 -4.82
C ARG A 22 4.80 12.14 -4.59
N MET A 23 5.69 12.15 -5.60
CA MET A 23 7.02 12.77 -5.55
C MET A 23 7.94 12.24 -4.42
N ASN A 24 7.74 11.01 -3.97
CA ASN A 24 8.51 10.40 -2.86
C ASN A 24 9.72 9.59 -3.36
N VAL A 25 10.61 10.21 -4.14
CA VAL A 25 11.75 9.53 -4.78
C VAL A 25 12.74 8.96 -3.75
N GLU A 26 12.85 9.58 -2.58
CA GLU A 26 13.77 9.18 -1.50
C GLU A 26 13.50 7.76 -0.98
N GLN A 27 12.28 7.24 -1.08
CA GLN A 27 11.95 5.85 -0.73
C GLN A 27 12.77 4.84 -1.55
N LEU A 28 13.09 5.18 -2.79
CA LEU A 28 13.95 4.35 -3.64
C LEU A 28 15.40 4.40 -3.16
N LEU A 29 15.88 5.57 -2.74
CA LEU A 29 17.25 5.74 -2.23
C LEU A 29 17.45 5.02 -0.90
N GLU A 30 16.47 5.11 0.01
CA GLU A 30 16.46 4.36 1.28
C GLU A 30 16.53 2.85 1.02
N CYS A 31 15.69 2.35 0.11
CA CYS A 31 15.64 0.94 -0.26
C CYS A 31 17.01 0.43 -0.76
N LEU A 32 17.64 1.18 -1.65
CA LEU A 32 18.95 0.85 -2.21
C LEU A 32 20.08 0.93 -1.17
N LEU A 33 20.06 1.96 -0.32
CA LEU A 33 21.05 2.10 0.74
C LEU A 33 20.93 1.00 1.79
N GLY A 34 19.70 0.62 2.14
CA GLY A 34 19.42 -0.50 3.04
C GLY A 34 19.95 -1.83 2.48
N LEU A 35 19.91 -2.02 1.16
CA LEU A 35 20.53 -3.17 0.50
C LEU A 35 22.06 -3.15 0.67
N ALA A 36 22.69 -2.03 0.34
CA ALA A 36 24.13 -1.86 0.47
C ALA A 36 24.59 -2.08 1.93
N GLY A 37 23.87 -1.51 2.89
CA GLY A 37 24.14 -1.68 4.32
C GLY A 37 24.03 -3.12 4.78
N SER A 38 23.02 -3.86 4.29
CA SER A 38 22.88 -5.27 4.62
C SER A 38 23.99 -6.15 4.02
N LEU A 39 24.53 -5.80 2.86
CA LEU A 39 25.61 -6.56 2.23
C LEU A 39 26.98 -6.24 2.84
N LEU A 40 27.19 -4.98 3.23
CA LEU A 40 28.41 -4.51 3.89
C LEU A 40 28.42 -4.71 5.41
N ASN A 41 27.29 -5.18 5.99
CA ASN A 41 27.05 -5.26 7.42
C ASN A 41 27.28 -3.91 8.14
N ARG A 42 26.70 -2.84 7.58
CA ARG A 42 26.81 -1.46 8.09
C ARG A 42 25.43 -0.83 8.28
N TYR A 43 25.35 0.04 9.27
CA TYR A 43 24.20 0.90 9.50
C TYR A 43 24.53 2.32 9.05
N TYR A 44 23.60 2.96 8.37
CA TYR A 44 23.73 4.34 7.91
C TYR A 44 22.86 5.26 8.75
N ARG A 45 23.42 6.40 9.14
CA ARG A 45 22.67 7.51 9.73
C ARG A 45 22.84 8.70 8.81
N ILE A 46 21.75 9.14 8.19
CA ILE A 46 21.73 10.30 7.30
C ILE A 46 21.15 11.48 8.07
N ALA A 47 21.82 12.64 8.00
CA ALA A 47 21.29 13.88 8.53
C ALA A 47 20.23 14.43 7.56
N PRO A 48 19.11 14.99 8.05
CA PRO A 48 18.15 15.66 7.18
C PRO A 48 18.82 16.79 6.37
N PHE A 49 18.41 16.96 5.11
CA PHE A 49 18.90 18.01 4.20
C PHE A 49 20.41 17.94 3.91
N ASP A 50 20.91 16.76 3.55
CA ASP A 50 22.29 16.52 3.13
C ASP A 50 22.69 17.31 1.86
N GLU A 51 21.73 17.54 0.95
CA GLU A 51 21.94 18.28 -0.31
C GLU A 51 22.34 19.75 -0.12
N ARG A 52 22.28 20.29 1.12
CA ARG A 52 22.78 21.64 1.42
C ARG A 52 24.29 21.77 1.19
N TYR A 53 25.04 20.68 1.36
CA TYR A 53 26.50 20.69 1.27
C TYR A 53 26.99 20.29 -0.12
N GLU A 54 26.27 19.40 -0.80
CA GLU A 54 26.67 18.91 -2.11
C GLU A 54 25.44 18.55 -2.96
N GLN A 55 25.46 18.92 -4.24
CA GLN A 55 24.41 18.51 -5.17
C GLN A 55 24.38 16.99 -5.33
N GLU A 56 23.16 16.43 -5.24
CA GLU A 56 22.87 15.00 -5.34
C GLU A 56 23.65 14.11 -4.35
N ALA A 57 23.98 14.64 -3.17
CA ALA A 57 24.76 13.96 -2.13
C ALA A 57 24.22 12.54 -1.83
N SER A 58 22.91 12.43 -1.61
CA SER A 58 22.23 11.15 -1.36
C SER A 58 22.45 10.14 -2.49
N ARG A 59 22.31 10.55 -3.77
CA ARG A 59 22.51 9.64 -4.91
C ARG A 59 23.95 9.11 -4.97
N LYS A 60 24.92 10.01 -4.77
CA LYS A 60 26.35 9.65 -4.74
C LYS A 60 26.65 8.66 -3.62
N LEU A 61 26.10 8.90 -2.43
CA LEU A 61 26.26 8.02 -1.28
C LEU A 61 25.65 6.62 -1.53
N VAL A 62 24.44 6.55 -2.10
CA VAL A 62 23.80 5.27 -2.41
C VAL A 62 24.58 4.49 -3.46
N PHE A 63 24.94 5.12 -4.58
CA PHE A 63 25.65 4.43 -5.67
C PHE A 63 27.07 4.02 -5.29
N SER A 64 27.78 4.85 -4.53
CA SER A 64 29.10 4.47 -3.99
C SER A 64 28.98 3.30 -3.00
N GLY A 65 27.95 3.29 -2.15
CA GLY A 65 27.65 2.17 -1.24
C GLY A 65 27.37 0.86 -1.99
N LEU A 66 26.52 0.90 -3.02
CA LEU A 66 26.25 -0.28 -3.87
C LEU A 66 27.49 -0.77 -4.60
N TYR A 67 28.31 0.15 -5.11
CA TYR A 67 29.56 -0.20 -5.78
C TYR A 67 30.56 -0.88 -4.83
N GLN A 68 30.68 -0.37 -3.59
CA GLN A 68 31.47 -1.02 -2.54
C GLN A 68 30.92 -2.41 -2.18
N ALA A 69 29.59 -2.52 -2.06
CA ALA A 69 28.92 -3.79 -1.75
C ALA A 69 29.16 -4.84 -2.85
N ASN A 70 29.13 -4.44 -4.13
CA ASN A 70 29.45 -5.31 -5.25
C ASN A 70 30.89 -5.85 -5.15
N LYS A 71 31.87 -4.99 -4.88
CA LYS A 71 33.27 -5.40 -4.68
C LYS A 71 33.45 -6.40 -3.55
N HIS A 72 32.71 -6.24 -2.45
CA HIS A 72 32.85 -7.10 -1.26
C HIS A 72 32.14 -8.44 -1.41
N THR A 73 30.97 -8.48 -2.04
CA THR A 73 30.08 -9.66 -2.03
C THR A 73 30.37 -10.64 -3.17
N ALA A 74 31.22 -10.28 -4.14
CA ALA A 74 31.46 -11.03 -5.38
C ALA A 74 30.18 -11.33 -6.21
N ASN A 75 29.06 -10.70 -5.87
CA ASN A 75 27.78 -10.87 -6.53
C ASN A 75 27.60 -9.80 -7.62
N PRO A 76 27.72 -10.15 -8.91
CA PRO A 76 27.73 -9.18 -10.00
C PRO A 76 26.40 -8.46 -10.19
N TRP A 77 25.31 -9.01 -9.65
CA TRP A 77 23.95 -8.49 -9.82
C TRP A 77 23.63 -7.31 -8.89
N VAL A 78 24.44 -7.05 -7.86
CA VAL A 78 24.18 -5.98 -6.88
C VAL A 78 24.33 -4.59 -7.52
N PHE A 79 25.21 -4.45 -8.51
CA PHE A 79 25.44 -3.19 -9.19
C PHE A 79 25.73 -3.41 -10.67
N GLU A 80 24.78 -3.03 -11.52
CA GLU A 80 24.95 -3.01 -12.97
C GLU A 80 25.41 -1.62 -13.43
N PRO A 81 26.56 -1.49 -14.14
CA PRO A 81 27.09 -0.17 -14.54
C PRO A 81 26.16 0.64 -15.44
N LYS A 82 25.34 -0.05 -16.27
CA LYS A 82 24.39 0.61 -17.18
C LYS A 82 23.14 1.12 -16.45
N TYR A 83 22.73 0.45 -15.37
CA TYR A 83 21.51 0.74 -14.62
C TYR A 83 21.77 0.60 -13.11
N PRO A 84 22.39 1.61 -12.48
CA PRO A 84 22.74 1.53 -11.06
C PRO A 84 21.50 1.34 -10.19
N GLY A 85 21.56 0.36 -9.28
CA GLY A 85 20.47 0.03 -8.36
C GLY A 85 19.34 -0.83 -8.93
N LYS A 86 19.41 -1.22 -10.20
CA LYS A 86 18.51 -2.23 -10.77
C LYS A 86 19.25 -3.55 -10.92
N SER A 87 18.54 -4.64 -10.71
CA SER A 87 19.08 -5.98 -10.95
C SER A 87 18.04 -6.87 -11.62
N ARG A 88 18.54 -7.91 -12.27
CA ARG A 88 17.70 -8.94 -12.88
C ARG A 88 17.12 -9.89 -11.83
N ILE A 89 15.81 -10.06 -11.86
CA ILE A 89 15.05 -11.02 -11.05
C ILE A 89 14.42 -12.11 -11.92
N PHE A 90 14.06 -13.22 -11.30
CA PHE A 90 13.42 -14.36 -11.97
C PHE A 90 11.99 -14.57 -11.49
N TYR A 91 11.13 -15.01 -12.40
CA TYR A 91 9.76 -15.41 -12.08
C TYR A 91 9.75 -16.70 -11.26
N GLY A 92 9.10 -16.66 -10.09
CA GLY A 92 9.01 -17.83 -9.20
C GLY A 92 8.26 -19.03 -9.77
N ARG A 93 7.37 -18.83 -10.76
CA ARG A 93 6.60 -19.93 -11.38
C ARG A 93 7.29 -20.51 -12.62
N THR A 94 7.75 -19.66 -13.52
CA THR A 94 8.29 -20.05 -14.84
C THR A 94 9.81 -20.17 -14.87
N ARG A 95 10.52 -19.66 -13.85
CA ARG A 95 11.99 -19.52 -13.82
C ARG A 95 12.60 -18.68 -14.94
N SER A 96 11.76 -18.02 -15.75
CA SER A 96 12.22 -17.07 -16.74
C SER A 96 12.68 -15.78 -16.07
N PRO A 97 13.68 -15.09 -16.62
CA PRO A 97 14.05 -13.74 -16.17
C PRO A 97 12.97 -12.73 -16.55
N PHE A 98 12.86 -11.65 -15.78
CA PHE A 98 12.08 -10.49 -16.19
C PHE A 98 12.71 -9.81 -17.41
N GLU A 99 11.86 -9.21 -18.25
CA GLU A 99 12.30 -8.46 -19.44
C GLU A 99 13.02 -7.17 -19.06
N GLN A 100 12.49 -6.45 -18.07
CA GLN A 100 13.09 -5.23 -17.55
C GLN A 100 13.74 -5.46 -16.18
N LEU A 101 14.83 -4.75 -15.93
CA LEU A 101 15.51 -4.75 -14.64
C LEU A 101 14.67 -4.04 -13.58
N VAL A 102 14.69 -4.58 -12.37
CA VAL A 102 13.83 -4.14 -11.27
C VAL A 102 14.71 -3.60 -10.13
N ILE A 103 14.22 -2.58 -9.43
CA ILE A 103 14.85 -2.07 -8.22
C ILE A 103 14.62 -3.07 -7.09
N ILE A 104 15.69 -3.51 -6.46
CA ILE A 104 15.65 -4.37 -5.28
C ILE A 104 16.32 -3.61 -4.16
N GLY A 105 15.78 -3.74 -2.95
CA GLY A 105 16.52 -3.37 -1.78
C GLY A 105 15.83 -3.73 -0.49
N LYS A 106 16.22 -3.06 0.59
CA LYS A 106 15.73 -3.31 1.94
C LYS A 106 15.19 -2.01 2.55
N PRO A 107 13.92 -1.66 2.26
CA PRO A 107 13.28 -0.50 2.87
C PRO A 107 12.87 -0.81 4.31
N TYR A 108 12.73 0.23 5.12
CA TYR A 108 12.14 0.11 6.46
C TYR A 108 10.63 0.31 6.39
N ILE A 109 9.87 -0.72 6.77
CA ILE A 109 8.40 -0.71 6.69
C ILE A 109 7.80 -0.97 8.07
N LEU A 110 6.93 -0.07 8.49
CA LEU A 110 6.20 -0.17 9.74
C LEU A 110 4.84 -0.85 9.53
N LYS A 111 4.48 -1.75 10.44
CA LYS A 111 3.12 -2.28 10.53
C LYS A 111 2.25 -1.28 11.28
N LEU A 112 1.25 -0.73 10.61
CA LEU A 112 0.25 0.14 11.23
C LEU A 112 -0.80 -0.68 11.97
N ILE A 113 -1.44 -0.07 12.97
CA ILE A 113 -2.58 -0.66 13.66
C ILE A 113 -3.74 -0.75 12.67
N HIS A 114 -4.07 -1.97 12.27
CA HIS A 114 -5.11 -2.23 11.28
C HIS A 114 -6.47 -2.28 11.97
N GLN A 115 -7.26 -1.21 11.82
CA GLN A 115 -8.61 -1.15 12.38
C GLN A 115 -9.67 -1.82 11.49
N VAL A 116 -9.31 -2.54 10.41
CA VAL A 116 -10.33 -3.03 9.47
C VAL A 116 -11.16 -4.17 10.08
N ASP A 117 -10.54 -5.02 10.90
CA ASP A 117 -11.29 -6.05 11.64
C ASP A 117 -12.34 -5.38 12.56
N ASP A 118 -12.01 -4.24 13.15
CA ASP A 118 -12.94 -3.38 13.89
C ASP A 118 -13.89 -2.56 12.99
N LYS A 119 -13.67 -2.58 11.66
CA LYS A 119 -14.44 -1.82 10.68
C LYS A 119 -15.47 -2.60 9.89
N ILE A 120 -15.32 -3.91 9.76
CA ILE A 120 -16.32 -4.74 9.10
C ILE A 120 -17.53 -4.84 10.03
N HIS A 121 -18.68 -4.40 9.52
CA HIS A 121 -19.94 -4.43 10.26
C HIS A 121 -21.07 -4.73 9.29
N GLY A 122 -21.92 -5.68 9.66
CA GLY A 122 -23.14 -6.03 8.95
C GLY A 122 -24.33 -5.96 9.90
N CYS A 123 -25.45 -5.46 9.42
CA CYS A 123 -26.71 -5.43 10.17
C CYS A 123 -27.81 -6.01 9.28
N SER A 124 -28.56 -6.98 9.81
CA SER A 124 -29.76 -7.51 9.17
C SER A 124 -31.01 -6.86 9.77
N SER A 125 -31.15 -6.92 11.09
CA SER A 125 -32.13 -6.23 11.89
C SER A 125 -31.45 -5.72 13.17
N GLY A 126 -31.98 -4.65 13.76
CA GLY A 126 -31.35 -4.01 14.91
C GLY A 126 -32.32 -3.16 15.70
N HIS A 127 -31.77 -2.41 16.65
CA HIS A 127 -32.55 -1.52 17.49
C HIS A 127 -32.91 -0.25 16.70
N TYR A 128 -34.08 0.31 16.98
CA TYR A 128 -34.60 1.52 16.35
C TYR A 128 -34.64 2.69 17.34
N ALA A 129 -34.53 3.90 16.82
CA ALA A 129 -34.68 5.12 17.61
C ALA A 129 -36.16 5.32 18.02
N LEU A 130 -36.40 5.69 19.27
CA LEU A 130 -37.76 5.87 19.79
C LEU A 130 -38.58 6.92 19.03
N VAL A 131 -37.93 8.01 18.60
CA VAL A 131 -38.62 9.16 17.95
C VAL A 131 -38.72 8.94 16.44
N THR A 132 -37.58 8.76 15.77
CA THR A 132 -37.55 8.68 14.30
C THR A 132 -37.89 7.30 13.76
N GLN A 133 -37.89 6.28 14.62
CA GLN A 133 -38.19 4.90 14.24
C GLN A 133 -37.27 4.39 13.11
N GLN A 134 -36.06 4.96 13.03
CA GLN A 134 -34.99 4.55 12.12
C GLN A 134 -33.97 3.67 12.85
N PRO A 135 -33.23 2.79 12.15
CA PRO A 135 -32.19 1.98 12.76
C PRO A 135 -31.17 2.87 13.49
N LEU A 136 -30.75 2.44 14.68
CA LEU A 136 -29.80 3.21 15.48
C LEU A 136 -28.48 3.41 14.74
N ARG A 137 -27.79 4.50 15.09
CA ARG A 137 -26.43 4.75 14.62
C ARG A 137 -25.43 3.99 15.48
N ARG A 138 -24.28 3.68 14.88
CA ARG A 138 -23.06 3.08 15.47
C ARG A 138 -23.04 1.55 15.50
N ARG A 139 -21.83 1.01 15.28
CA ARG A 139 -21.56 -0.44 15.29
C ARG A 139 -21.86 -1.11 16.62
N SER A 140 -21.54 -0.46 17.74
CA SER A 140 -21.77 -1.02 19.08
C SER A 140 -23.24 -1.30 19.39
N LYS A 141 -24.17 -0.72 18.63
CA LYS A 141 -25.62 -0.94 18.76
C LYS A 141 -26.20 -1.75 17.60
N GLN A 142 -25.33 -2.44 16.84
CA GLN A 142 -25.68 -3.10 15.58
C GLN A 142 -26.42 -2.15 14.63
N GLY A 143 -25.96 -0.90 14.55
CA GLY A 143 -26.63 0.13 13.79
C GLY A 143 -26.60 -0.08 12.27
N GLY A 144 -27.57 0.51 11.58
CA GLY A 144 -27.63 0.52 10.11
C GLY A 144 -26.62 1.49 9.48
N GLN A 145 -26.36 1.32 8.18
CA GLN A 145 -25.60 2.27 7.38
C GLN A 145 -26.48 3.46 7.02
N ARG A 146 -25.92 4.68 7.06
CA ARG A 146 -26.64 5.87 6.59
C ARG A 146 -26.70 5.87 5.07
N VAL A 147 -27.90 5.99 4.52
CA VAL A 147 -28.15 6.43 3.15
C VAL A 147 -28.45 7.93 3.24
N GLY A 148 -27.55 8.76 2.72
CA GLY A 148 -27.70 10.21 2.67
C GLY A 148 -28.26 10.68 1.33
N GLU A 149 -28.35 12.01 1.19
CA GLU A 149 -28.90 12.65 0.00
C GLU A 149 -28.11 12.33 -1.27
N MET A 150 -26.77 12.20 -1.17
CA MET A 150 -25.93 11.83 -2.32
C MET A 150 -26.22 10.42 -2.81
N GLU A 151 -26.43 9.47 -1.90
CA GLU A 151 -26.80 8.10 -2.26
C GLU A 151 -28.22 8.02 -2.82
N VAL A 152 -29.13 8.85 -2.31
CA VAL A 152 -30.48 9.01 -2.88
C VAL A 152 -30.43 9.52 -4.31
N TRP A 153 -29.69 10.59 -4.59
CA TRP A 153 -29.52 11.10 -5.95
C TRP A 153 -28.89 10.08 -6.90
N ALA A 154 -27.99 9.23 -6.39
CA ALA A 154 -27.44 8.15 -7.18
C ALA A 154 -28.54 7.15 -7.59
N LEU A 155 -29.41 6.73 -6.67
CA LEU A 155 -30.52 5.81 -6.96
C LEU A 155 -31.54 6.42 -7.93
N GLU A 156 -31.84 7.71 -7.78
CA GLU A 156 -32.69 8.46 -8.69
C GLU A 156 -32.08 8.55 -10.09
N GLY A 157 -30.77 8.83 -10.19
CA GLY A 157 -30.05 8.89 -11.46
C GLY A 157 -30.00 7.56 -12.21
N PHE A 158 -29.97 6.44 -11.49
CA PHE A 158 -30.11 5.10 -12.09
C PHE A 158 -31.56 4.71 -12.40
N GLY A 159 -32.55 5.49 -11.99
CA GLY A 159 -33.97 5.22 -12.23
C GLY A 159 -34.53 4.03 -11.45
N VAL A 160 -33.90 3.64 -10.33
CA VAL A 160 -34.28 2.42 -9.58
C VAL A 160 -35.33 2.71 -8.52
N ALA A 161 -36.56 2.99 -8.97
CA ALA A 161 -37.66 3.40 -8.11
C ALA A 161 -37.99 2.40 -6.98
N HIS A 162 -37.95 1.09 -7.26
CA HIS A 162 -38.29 0.08 -6.24
C HIS A 162 -37.21 -0.08 -5.16
N ILE A 163 -35.91 -0.03 -5.53
CA ILE A 163 -34.83 -0.05 -4.54
C ILE A 163 -34.83 1.23 -3.72
N PHE A 164 -35.07 2.37 -4.38
CA PHE A 164 -35.21 3.65 -3.70
C PHE A 164 -36.34 3.63 -2.66
N GLN A 165 -37.52 3.14 -3.06
CA GLN A 165 -38.64 2.95 -2.16
C GLN A 165 -38.28 1.98 -1.02
N GLU A 166 -37.61 0.86 -1.29
CA GLU A 166 -37.20 -0.12 -0.28
C GLU A 166 -36.27 0.48 0.79
N MET A 167 -35.27 1.26 0.37
CA MET A 167 -34.33 1.92 1.28
C MET A 167 -35.03 2.98 2.15
N LEU A 168 -36.00 3.69 1.58
CA LEU A 168 -36.78 4.68 2.33
C LEU A 168 -37.80 4.02 3.25
N THR A 169 -38.56 3.02 2.83
CA THR A 169 -39.67 2.48 3.65
C THR A 169 -39.27 1.22 4.41
N TYR A 170 -39.20 0.09 3.70
CA TYR A 170 -39.07 -1.27 4.24
C TYR A 170 -37.78 -1.51 5.03
N LYS A 171 -36.72 -0.72 4.81
CA LYS A 171 -35.43 -0.85 5.51
C LYS A 171 -35.17 0.25 6.54
N SER A 172 -36.04 1.24 6.67
CA SER A 172 -35.79 2.38 7.57
C SER A 172 -36.90 2.65 8.58
N HIS A 173 -38.06 3.17 8.20
CA HIS A 173 -39.03 3.74 9.15
C HIS A 173 -40.44 3.15 9.05
N HIS A 174 -40.70 2.26 8.08
CA HIS A 174 -42.04 1.73 7.88
C HIS A 174 -42.32 0.52 8.80
N ILE A 175 -42.67 0.80 10.05
CA ILE A 175 -42.86 -0.20 11.13
C ILE A 175 -43.85 -1.32 10.74
N ARG A 176 -44.94 -1.00 10.03
CA ARG A 176 -45.96 -2.00 9.64
C ARG A 176 -45.47 -3.02 8.63
N ALA A 177 -44.41 -2.72 7.88
CA ALA A 177 -43.85 -3.62 6.89
C ALA A 177 -42.62 -4.38 7.41
N HIS A 178 -42.17 -4.07 8.62
CA HIS A 178 -41.08 -4.76 9.32
C HIS A 178 -41.55 -5.93 10.19
N GLN A 179 -42.86 -5.99 10.51
CA GLN A 179 -43.50 -7.11 11.21
C GLN A 179 -43.76 -8.27 10.26
#